data_AF-A0A0S9PRR6-F1
#
_entry.id   AF-A0A0S9PRR6-F1
#
_cell.length_a   1.000
_cell.length_b   1.000
_cell.length_c   1.000
_cell.angle_alpha   90.00
_cell.angle_beta   90.00
_cell.angle_gamma   90.00
#
_symmetry.space_group_name_H-M   'P 1'
#
loop_
_entity.id
_entity.type
_entity.pdbx_description
1 polymer ?
#
loop_
_entity_poly.entity_id
_entity_poly.type
_entity_poly.pdbx_seq_one_letter_code
_entity_poly.pdbx_strand_id
1 'polypeptide(L)' 'MSAMSYPCYKMKKDAKGQWYWVYYAKNGEEISRSSESYAAKADCLHGLKLNKASGNDPIYEV' A
#
# COMPACT_ATOMS: atom_id res chain seq x y z
N MET A 1 -0.98 -19.87 12.31
CA MET A 1 -0.56 -18.47 12.52
C MET A 1 0.43 -18.10 11.43
N SER A 2 -0.04 -17.76 10.23
CA SER A 2 0.88 -17.42 9.13
C SER A 2 1.50 -16.06 9.39
N ALA A 3 2.76 -16.04 9.81
CA ALA A 3 3.54 -14.83 9.94
C ALA A 3 3.58 -14.15 8.55
N MET A 4 3.04 -12.94 8.45
CA MET A 4 3.20 -12.10 7.26
C MET A 4 4.69 -12.05 6.91
N SER A 5 5.05 -12.57 5.75
CA SER A 5 6.42 -12.49 5.25
C SER A 5 6.62 -11.12 4.60
N TYR A 6 7.69 -10.43 4.99
CA TYR A 6 8.08 -9.17 4.39
C TYR A 6 8.91 -9.39 3.10
N PRO A 7 8.79 -8.52 2.10
CA PRO A 7 8.00 -7.30 2.08
C PRO A 7 6.52 -7.57 1.78
N CYS A 8 5.62 -6.81 2.41
CA CYS A 8 4.18 -7.01 2.24
C CYS A 8 3.42 -5.69 2.25
N TYR A 9 2.24 -5.70 1.62
CA TYR A 9 1.26 -4.63 1.75
C TYR A 9 0.24 -4.98 2.83
N LYS A 10 -0.06 -4.05 3.73
CA LYS A 10 -1.15 -4.16 4.70
C LYS A 10 -2.20 -3.11 4.38
N MET A 11 -3.44 -3.55 4.18
CA MET A 11 -4.58 -2.65 4.10
C MET A 11 -5.10 -2.36 5.51
N LYS A 12 -5.30 -1.08 5.81
CA LYS A 12 -5.79 -0.57 7.09
C LYS A 12 -6.97 0.35 6.83
N LYS A 13 -7.78 0.57 7.87
CA LYS A 13 -8.91 1.51 7.87
C LYS A 13 -8.63 2.58 8.91
N ASP A 14 -8.81 3.84 8.54
CA ASP A 14 -8.62 4.97 9.45
C ASP A 14 -9.86 5.16 10.35
N ALA A 15 -9.76 6.11 11.30
CA ALA A 15 -10.86 6.42 12.21
C ALA A 15 -12.11 6.98 11.48
N LYS A 16 -11.93 7.62 10.31
CA LYS A 16 -13.04 8.13 9.48
C LYS A 16 -13.66 7.05 8.60
N GLY A 17 -13.17 5.82 8.66
CA GLY A 17 -13.70 4.69 7.92
C GLY A 17 -13.22 4.59 6.47
N GLN A 18 -12.18 5.32 6.11
CA GLN A 18 -11.50 5.24 4.83
C GLN A 18 -10.37 4.19 4.86
N TRP A 19 -10.19 3.51 3.75
CA TRP A 19 -9.18 2.49 3.53
C TRP A 19 -7.92 3.09 2.95
N TYR A 20 -6.78 2.60 3.42
CA TYR A 20 -5.46 2.93 2.88
C TYR A 20 -4.55 1.70 2.97
N TRP A 21 -3.55 1.63 2.10
CA TRP A 21 -2.53 0.59 2.15
C TRP A 21 -1.20 1.16 2.65
N VAL A 22 -0.41 0.31 3.28
CA VAL A 22 0.96 0.59 3.70
C VAL A 22 1.85 -0.55 3.22
N TYR A 23 2.98 -0.20 2.62
CA TYR A 23 4.00 -1.13 2.20
C TYR A 23 5.11 -1.20 3.25
N TYR A 24 5.39 -2.43 3.67
CA TYR A 24 6.45 -2.73 4.62
C TYR A 24 7.61 -3.40 3.89
N ALA A 25 8.81 -2.87 4.08
CA ALA A 25 10.03 -3.46 3.55
C ALA A 25 10.45 -4.73 4.32
N LYS A 26 11.49 -5.41 3.83
CA LYS A 26 12.01 -6.67 4.43
C LYS A 26 12.42 -6.53 5.90
N ASN A 27 12.88 -5.34 6.30
CA ASN A 27 13.21 -4.96 7.67
C ASN A 27 11.97 -4.71 8.56
N GLY A 28 10.76 -4.78 7.99
CA GLY A 28 9.52 -4.51 8.71
C GLY A 28 9.19 -3.02 8.86
N GLU A 29 9.96 -2.13 8.23
CA GLU A 29 9.72 -0.68 8.28
C GLU A 29 8.70 -0.24 7.22
N GLU A 30 7.89 0.76 7.56
CA GLU A 30 6.92 1.39 6.66
C GLU A 30 7.67 2.32 5.70
N ILE A 31 7.80 1.91 4.43
CA ILE A 31 8.56 2.68 3.42
C ILE A 31 7.67 3.38 2.40
N SER A 32 6.41 2.97 2.28
CA SER A 32 5.43 3.63 1.41
C SER A 32 4.02 3.49 1.95
N ARG A 33 3.20 4.49 1.69
CA ARG A 33 1.81 4.57 2.14
C ARG A 33 0.98 5.20 1.03
N SER A 34 -0.27 4.74 0.91
CA SER A 34 -1.27 5.41 0.09
C SER A 34 -1.46 6.84 0.56
N SER A 35 -1.19 7.82 -0.32
CA SER A 35 -1.58 9.21 -0.10
C SER A 35 -3.11 9.38 -0.17
N GLU A 36 -3.77 8.52 -0.95
CA GLU A 36 -5.22 8.52 -1.11
C GLU A 36 -5.90 7.68 -0.02
N SER A 37 -7.07 8.14 0.40
CA SER A 37 -7.96 7.46 1.34
C SER A 37 -9.25 7.07 0.62
N TYR A 38 -9.53 5.77 0.55
CA TYR A 38 -10.63 5.23 -0.25
C TYR A 38 -11.85 4.91 0.61
N ALA A 39 -13.07 5.22 0.15
CA ALA A 39 -14.28 4.85 0.89
C ALA A 39 -14.51 3.32 0.89
N ALA A 40 -14.26 2.65 -0.24
CA ALA A 40 -14.42 1.21 -0.37
C ALA A 40 -13.08 0.45 -0.38
N LYS A 41 -13.11 -0.76 0.19
CA LYS A 41 -11.95 -1.67 0.18
C LYS A 41 -11.55 -2.09 -1.24
N ALA A 42 -12.52 -2.20 -2.15
CA ALA A 42 -12.28 -2.59 -3.54
C ALA A 42 -11.42 -1.55 -4.28
N ASP A 43 -11.73 -0.25 -4.10
CA ASP A 43 -10.95 0.84 -4.67
C ASP A 43 -9.52 0.87 -4.12
N CYS A 44 -9.38 0.68 -2.81
CA CYS A 44 -8.07 0.59 -2.16
C CYS A 44 -7.23 -0.58 -2.71
N LEU A 45 -7.86 -1.73 -2.96
CA LEU A 45 -7.20 -2.88 -3.58
C LEU A 45 -6.84 -2.61 -5.04
N HIS A 46 -7.66 -1.86 -5.77
CA HIS A 46 -7.37 -1.46 -7.15
C HIS A 46 -6.15 -0.53 -7.22
N GLY A 47 -6.11 0.53 -6.39
CA GLY A 47 -4.95 1.43 -6.30
C GLY A 47 -3.66 0.70 -5.89
N LEU A 48 -3.76 -0.25 -4.94
CA LEU A 48 -2.63 -1.11 -4.56
C LEU A 48 -2.13 -1.93 -5.75
N LYS A 49 -3.02 -2.53 -6.56
CA LYS A 49 -2.63 -3.31 -7.74
C LYS A 49 -1.92 -2.46 -8.79
N LEU A 50 -2.38 -1.22 -9.00
CA LEU A 50 -1.70 -0.27 -9.90
C LEU A 50 -0.29 0.04 -9.40
N ASN A 51 -0.14 0.37 -8.11
CA ASN A 51 1.18 0.64 -7.53
C ASN A 51 2.08 -0.60 -7.47
N LYS A 52 1.51 -1.80 -7.44
CA LYS A 52 2.30 -3.03 -7.59
C LYS A 52 2.79 -3.21 -9.03
N ALA A 53 2.04 -2.72 -10.02
CA ALA A 53 2.38 -2.82 -11.43
C ALA A 53 3.35 -1.72 -11.90
N SER A 54 3.43 -0.59 -11.19
CA SER A 54 4.29 0.57 -11.51
C SER A 54 5.79 0.34 -11.31
N GLY A 55 6.22 -0.86 -10.93
CA GLY A 55 7.63 -1.15 -10.64
C GLY A 55 8.61 -0.93 -11.79
N ASN A 56 8.12 -0.73 -13.02
CA ASN A 56 8.92 -0.42 -14.21
C ASN A 56 8.73 1.02 -14.72
N ASP A 57 7.94 1.85 -14.03
CA ASP A 57 7.70 3.23 -14.45
C ASP A 57 9.00 4.05 -14.30
N PRO A 58 9.25 4.99 -15.22
CA PRO A 58 10.46 5.81 -15.20
C PRO A 58 10.50 6.74 -13.98
N ILE A 59 11.70 6.91 -13.42
CA ILE A 59 11.97 7.82 -12.30
C ILE A 59 12.54 9.13 -12.85
N TYR A 60 11.98 10.26 -12.43
CA TYR A 60 12.45 11.59 -12.78
C TYR A 60 12.92 12.34 -11.52
N GLU A 61 14.10 12.97 -11.56
CA GLU A 61 14.55 13.96 -10.57
C GLU A 61 14.09 15.35 -11.03
N VAL A 62 13.44 16.10 -10.14
CA VAL A 62 12.92 17.46 -10.37
C VAL A 62 13.39 18.43 -9.31
#